data_AF-A0A0G0CG74-F1
#
_entry.id   AF-A0A0G0CG74-F1
#
_cell.length_a   1.000
_cell.length_b   1.000
_cell.length_c   1.000
_cell.angle_alpha   90.00
_cell.angle_beta   90.00
_cell.angle_gamma   90.00
#
_symmetry.space_group_name_H-M   'P 1'
#
loop_
_entity.id
_entity.type
_entity.pdbx_description
1 polymer ?
#
loop_
_entity_poly.entity_id
_entity_poly.type
_entity_poly.pdbx_seq_one_letter_code
_entity_poly.pdbx_strand_id
1 'polypeptide(L)' 'MRKIIVLTFITLDGVMQAPGGPEEDTSGGFKYGGWTVPYFDDFAGKIMNEQMKRPFDLLLGRKTYEIFA' A
#
# COMPACT_ATOMS: atom_id res chain seq x y z
N MET A 1 -12.98 4.48 22.84
CA MET A 1 -12.02 5.19 21.97
C MET A 1 -11.89 4.42 20.66
N ARG A 2 -11.86 5.10 19.51
CA ARG A 2 -11.59 4.43 18.22
C ARG A 2 -10.10 4.07 18.12
N LYS A 3 -9.78 3.00 17.40
CA LYS A 3 -8.40 2.60 17.13
C LYS A 3 -7.92 3.27 15.85
N ILE A 4 -6.68 3.73 15.84
CA ILE A 4 -5.97 4.09 14.61
C ILE A 4 -5.25 2.83 14.14
N ILE A 5 -5.51 2.41 12.90
CA ILE A 5 -4.95 1.20 12.30
C ILE A 5 -4.11 1.64 11.11
N VAL A 6 -2.88 1.16 11.03
CA VAL A 6 -1.98 1.36 9.89
C VAL A 6 -1.92 0.05 9.10
N LEU A 7 -2.27 0.11 7.82
CA LEU A 7 -2.07 -0.97 6.87
C LEU A 7 -1.04 -0.52 5.84
N THR A 8 0.03 -1.28 5.65
CA THR A 8 1.09 -0.92 4.69
C THR A 8 1.81 -2.16 4.17
N PHE A 9 2.38 -2.05 2.97
CA PHE A 9 3.44 -2.93 2.48
C PHE A 9 4.78 -2.25 2.72
N ILE A 10 5.73 -2.99 3.27
CA ILE A 10 7.08 -2.49 3.57
C ILE A 10 8.11 -3.56 3.21
N THR A 11 9.19 -3.16 2.55
CA THR A 11 10.35 -4.03 2.33
C THR A 11 11.14 -4.23 3.62
N LEU A 12 12.06 -5.21 3.65
CA LEU A 12 12.88 -5.48 4.84
C LEU A 12 13.77 -4.29 5.24
N ASP A 13 14.21 -3.50 4.26
CA ASP A 13 15.02 -2.29 4.42
C ASP A 13 14.18 -1.00 4.56
N GLY A 14 12.84 -1.11 4.63
CA GLY A 14 11.97 -0.01 5.05
C GLY A 14 11.33 0.81 3.94
N VAL A 15 11.30 0.33 2.71
CA VAL A 15 10.70 1.03 1.56
C VAL A 15 9.19 0.75 1.48
N MET A 16 8.40 1.82 1.36
CA MET A 16 6.94 1.77 1.12
C MET A 16 6.52 2.38 -0.22
N GLN A 17 7.47 2.90 -1.02
CA GLN A 17 7.20 3.61 -2.26
C GLN A 17 6.79 2.62 -3.37
N ALA A 18 5.79 3.00 -4.17
CA ALA A 18 5.30 2.28 -5.35
C ALA A 18 5.10 0.75 -5.19
N PRO A 19 4.39 0.26 -4.15
CA PRO A 19 4.16 -1.17 -3.95
C PRO A 19 3.31 -1.82 -5.03
N GLY A 20 2.31 -1.14 -5.60
CA GLY A 20 1.31 -1.75 -6.48
C GLY A 20 1.68 -1.75 -7.97
N GLY A 21 1.68 -0.57 -8.60
CA GLY A 21 1.94 -0.41 -10.04
C GLY A 21 3.38 -0.03 -10.39
N PRO A 22 3.89 -0.41 -11.59
CA PRO A 22 5.22 -0.02 -12.05
C PRO A 22 5.42 1.51 -12.11
N GLU A 23 4.34 2.28 -12.33
CA GLU A 23 4.35 3.74 -12.41
C GLU A 23 3.72 4.45 -11.20
N GLU A 24 3.36 3.73 -10.12
CA GLU A 24 2.56 4.25 -8.99
C GLU A 24 3.21 5.44 -8.24
N ASP A 25 4.54 5.46 -8.14
CA ASP A 25 5.31 6.61 -7.62
C ASP A 25 6.77 6.52 -8.08
N THR A 26 7.11 7.18 -9.18
CA THR A 26 8.47 7.21 -9.75
C THR A 26 9.34 8.35 -9.21
N SER A 27 8.88 9.05 -8.15
CA SER A 27 9.61 10.18 -7.57
C SER A 27 11.01 9.79 -7.11
N GLY A 28 11.96 10.73 -7.22
CA GLY A 28 13.37 10.46 -6.92
C GLY A 28 14.05 9.49 -7.90
N GLY A 29 13.40 9.13 -9.02
CA GLY A 29 13.92 8.15 -9.96
C GLY A 29 13.80 6.71 -9.44
N PHE A 30 12.81 6.43 -8.59
CA PHE A 30 12.57 5.10 -8.05
C PHE A 30 12.26 4.10 -9.17
N LYS A 31 12.99 2.98 -9.19
CA LYS A 31 13.00 2.02 -10.32
C LYS A 31 12.25 0.72 -10.06
N TYR A 32 11.73 0.54 -8.84
CA TYR A 32 11.17 -0.73 -8.37
C TYR A 32 9.66 -0.65 -8.17
N GLY A 33 8.96 0.10 -9.02
CA GLY A 33 7.50 0.15 -8.95
C GLY A 33 6.87 -1.24 -9.13
N GLY A 34 5.79 -1.49 -8.40
CA GLY A 34 5.07 -2.76 -8.42
C GLY A 34 5.81 -3.90 -7.75
N TRP A 35 6.75 -3.60 -6.84
CA TRP A 35 7.57 -4.62 -6.20
C TRP A 35 6.77 -5.64 -5.37
N THR A 36 5.51 -5.37 -4.99
CA THR A 36 4.69 -6.38 -4.29
C THR A 36 4.13 -7.45 -5.22
N VAL A 37 3.98 -7.17 -6.52
CA VAL A 37 3.29 -8.04 -7.49
C VAL A 37 3.86 -9.46 -7.52
N PRO A 38 5.19 -9.68 -7.55
CA PRO A 38 5.76 -11.03 -7.57
C PRO A 38 5.58 -11.81 -6.26
N TYR A 39 5.24 -11.14 -5.15
CA TYR A 39 5.11 -11.73 -3.81
C TYR A 39 3.66 -11.82 -3.33
N PHE A 40 2.71 -11.25 -4.08
CA PHE A 40 1.32 -11.21 -3.68
C PHE A 40 0.66 -12.57 -3.91
N ASP A 41 0.21 -13.22 -2.84
CA ASP A 41 -0.41 -14.54 -2.89
C ASP A 41 -1.86 -14.53 -2.33
N ASP A 42 -2.53 -15.68 -2.38
CA ASP A 42 -3.90 -15.84 -1.89
C ASP A 42 -4.03 -15.48 -0.40
N PHE A 43 -2.99 -15.73 0.39
CA PHE A 43 -2.98 -15.41 1.81
C PHE A 43 -2.95 -13.90 2.02
N ALA A 44 -2.04 -13.18 1.35
CA ALA A 44 -1.97 -11.73 1.37
C ALA A 44 -3.29 -11.08 0.92
N GLY A 45 -3.89 -11.59 -0.16
CA GLY A 45 -5.20 -11.15 -0.64
C GLY A 45 -6.30 -11.33 0.40
N LYS A 46 -6.34 -12.48 1.09
CA LYS A 46 -7.29 -12.74 2.18
C LYS A 46 -7.11 -11.78 3.35
N ILE A 47 -5.88 -11.53 3.77
CA ILE A 47 -5.59 -10.58 4.86
C ILE A 47 -6.03 -9.17 4.47
N MET A 48 -5.71 -8.71 3.26
CA MET A 48 -6.10 -7.38 2.78
C MET A 48 -7.62 -7.23 2.78
N ASN A 49 -8.36 -8.23 2.28
CA ASN A 49 -9.82 -8.23 2.31
C ASN A 49 -10.36 -8.19 3.75
N GLU A 50 -9.83 -9.01 4.66
CA GLU A 50 -10.27 -9.05 6.06
C GLU A 50 -10.08 -7.71 6.79
N GLN A 51 -9.01 -6.98 6.47
CA GLN A 51 -8.74 -5.68 7.07
C GLN A 51 -9.59 -4.56 6.44
N MET A 52 -9.88 -4.64 5.14
CA MET A 52 -10.59 -3.61 4.39
C MET A 52 -12.11 -3.83 4.29
N LYS A 53 -12.65 -4.98 4.74
CA LYS A 53 -14.10 -5.27 4.61
C LYS A 53 -15.01 -4.47 5.55
N ARG A 54 -14.47 -3.96 6.65
CA ARG A 54 -15.26 -3.22 7.64
C ARG A 54 -15.29 -1.74 7.26
N PRO A 55 -16.36 -1.00 7.55
CA PRO A 55 -16.37 0.45 7.34
C PRO A 55 -15.22 1.12 8.11
N PHE A 56 -14.48 2.00 7.43
CA PHE A 56 -13.41 2.81 7.99
C PHE A 56 -13.38 4.20 7.34
N ASP A 57 -12.77 5.15 8.04
CA ASP A 57 -12.39 6.44 7.48
C ASP A 57 -10.91 6.39 7.10
N LEU A 58 -10.54 6.99 5.96
CA LEU A 58 -9.16 7.04 5.50
C LEU A 58 -8.47 8.33 5.94
N LEU A 59 -7.24 8.19 6.45
CA LEU A 59 -6.31 9.29 6.64
C LEU A 59 -5.12 9.06 5.70
N LEU A 60 -4.99 9.90 4.67
CA LEU A 60 -3.98 9.75 3.62
C LEU A 60 -3.12 11.02 3.53
N GLY A 61 -1.84 10.83 3.20
CA GLY A 61 -1.01 11.92 2.71
C GLY A 61 -1.42 12.32 1.29
N ARG A 62 -1.03 13.53 0.85
CA ARG A 62 -1.37 14.05 -0.48
C ARG A 62 -1.00 13.10 -1.61
N LYS A 63 0.21 12.53 -1.58
CA LYS A 63 0.71 11.63 -2.63
C LYS A 63 -0.17 10.38 -2.79
N THR A 64 -0.49 9.70 -1.69
CA THR A 64 -1.36 8.51 -1.71
C THR A 64 -2.78 8.86 -2.13
N TYR A 65 -3.31 10.02 -1.71
CA TYR A 65 -4.60 10.51 -2.18
C TYR A 65 -4.64 10.71 -3.70
N GLU A 66 -3.62 11.35 -4.28
CA GLU A 66 -3.50 11.56 -5.73
C GLU A 66 -3.40 10.25 -6.53
N ILE A 67 -2.84 9.19 -5.94
CA ILE A 67 -2.74 7.86 -6.58
C ILE A 67 -4.10 7.14 -6.60
N PHE A 68 -4.92 7.33 -5.56
CA PHE A 68 -6.20 6.62 -5.40
C PHE A 68 -7.40 7.35 -6.06
N ALA A 69 -7.25 8.65 -6.33
CA ALA A 69 -8.32 9.53 -6.80
C ALA A 69 -8.48 9.57 -8.33
#